data_AF-A0A0C7P3M9-F1
#
_entry.id   AF-A0A0C7P3M9-F1
#
_cell.length_a   1.000
_cell.length_b   1.000
_cell.length_c   1.000
_cell.angle_alpha   90.00
_cell.angle_beta   90.00
_cell.angle_gamma   90.00
#
_symmetry.space_group_name_H-M   'P 1'
#
loop_
_entity.id
_entity.type
_entity.pdbx_description
1 polymer ?
#
loop_
_entity_poly.entity_id
_entity_poly.type
_entity_poly.pdbx_seq_one_letter_code
_entity_poly.pdbx_strand_id
1 'polypeptide(L)'
;MFIEEFNDINEKDKDKLIDGVDRTPAQTIAYQLGWMNIILNWESQEQLGFVVTTPTQHYKWNNLSGLYESFYKQFEGYTLKELCTMFIKAEQQIIELINNYTDIELFQQG
;
A
#
# COMPACT_ATOMS: atom_id res chain seq x y z
N MET A 1 8.78 -11.75 9.07
CA MET A 1 8.23 -10.46 8.59
C MET A 1 7.01 -10.74 7.72
N PHE A 2 6.04 -9.82 7.62
CA PHE A 2 4.80 -10.02 6.86
C PHE A 2 5.05 -10.58 5.45
N ILE A 3 6.05 -10.04 4.74
CA ILE A 3 6.30 -10.43 3.34
C ILE A 3 6.89 -11.85 3.18
N GLU A 4 7.49 -12.40 4.24
CA GLU A 4 8.09 -13.74 4.21
C GLU A 4 7.03 -14.85 4.17
N GLU A 5 5.81 -14.57 4.63
CA GLU A 5 4.66 -15.50 4.57
C GLU A 5 4.26 -15.87 3.13
N PHE A 6 4.72 -15.10 2.14
CA PHE A 6 4.43 -15.32 0.72
C PHE A 6 5.51 -16.13 -0.02
N ASN A 7 6.64 -16.44 0.63
CA ASN A 7 7.77 -17.11 -0.02
C ASN A 7 7.45 -18.52 -0.52
N ASP A 8 6.56 -19.23 0.18
CA ASP A 8 6.19 -20.61 -0.13
C ASP A 8 4.92 -20.71 -1.00
N ILE A 9 4.32 -19.58 -1.36
CA ILE A 9 3.13 -19.55 -2.22
C ILE A 9 3.57 -19.70 -3.67
N ASN A 10 3.04 -20.72 -4.35
CA ASN A 10 3.29 -20.92 -5.77
C ASN A 10 2.62 -19.80 -6.58
N GLU A 11 3.34 -19.24 -7.56
CA GLU A 11 2.84 -18.18 -8.44
C GLU A 11 1.48 -18.50 -9.06
N LYS A 12 1.22 -19.76 -9.44
CA LYS A 12 -0.06 -20.19 -10.00
C LYS A 12 -1.25 -20.04 -9.04
N ASP A 13 -0.98 -19.97 -7.74
CA ASP A 13 -1.96 -19.87 -6.66
C ASP A 13 -2.11 -18.42 -6.17
N LYS A 14 -1.43 -17.44 -6.78
CA LYS A 14 -1.44 -16.03 -6.35
C LYS A 14 -2.83 -15.39 -6.32
N ASP A 15 -3.70 -15.82 -7.22
CA ASP A 15 -5.07 -15.33 -7.40
C ASP A 15 -6.11 -16.31 -6.86
N LYS A 16 -5.68 -17.35 -6.14
CA LYS A 16 -6.59 -18.33 -5.54
C LYS A 16 -7.24 -17.74 -4.30
N LEU A 17 -8.56 -17.61 -4.33
CA LEU A 17 -9.37 -17.27 -3.17
C LEU A 17 -9.69 -18.54 -2.38
N ILE A 18 -9.51 -18.50 -1.06
CA ILE A 18 -9.81 -19.60 -0.15
C ILE A 18 -11.11 -19.26 0.58
N ASP A 19 -11.98 -20.26 0.79
CA ASP A 19 -13.23 -20.06 1.51
C ASP A 19 -12.98 -19.53 2.93
N GLY A 20 -13.75 -18.51 3.32
CA GLY A 20 -13.55 -17.79 4.58
C GLY A 20 -12.41 -16.76 4.59
N VAL A 21 -11.76 -16.49 3.45
CA VAL A 21 -10.73 -15.45 3.31
C VAL A 21 -11.15 -14.42 2.27
N ASP A 22 -11.06 -13.12 2.63
CA ASP A 22 -11.57 -12.03 1.79
C ASP A 22 -10.68 -11.65 0.60
N ARG A 23 -9.41 -12.08 0.59
CA ARG A 23 -8.39 -11.65 -0.39
C ARG A 23 -7.53 -12.81 -0.85
N THR A 24 -7.12 -12.76 -2.11
CA THR A 24 -6.06 -13.64 -2.62
C THR A 24 -4.70 -13.23 -2.06
N PRO A 25 -3.65 -14.07 -2.18
CA PRO A 25 -2.29 -13.67 -1.86
C PRO A 25 -1.86 -12.36 -2.55
N ALA A 26 -2.09 -12.24 -3.87
CA ALA A 26 -1.75 -11.04 -4.62
C ALA A 26 -2.53 -9.80 -4.13
N GLN A 27 -3.84 -9.94 -3.89
CA GLN A 27 -4.67 -8.85 -3.37
C GLN A 27 -4.25 -8.42 -1.97
N THR A 28 -3.76 -9.35 -1.14
CA THR A 28 -3.27 -9.05 0.20
C THR A 28 -2.05 -8.13 0.15
N ILE A 29 -1.08 -8.38 -0.74
CA ILE A 29 0.08 -7.50 -0.93
C ILE A 29 -0.34 -6.18 -1.61
N ALA A 30 -1.18 -6.25 -2.65
CA ALA A 30 -1.68 -5.07 -3.37
C ALA A 30 -2.40 -4.08 -2.45
N TYR A 31 -3.12 -4.57 -1.45
CA TYR A 31 -3.77 -3.73 -0.45
C TYR A 31 -2.75 -2.92 0.37
N GLN A 32 -1.65 -3.55 0.81
CA GLN A 32 -0.60 -2.86 1.57
C GLN A 32 0.15 -1.85 0.69
N LEU A 33 0.48 -2.25 -0.54
CA LEU A 33 1.11 -1.38 -1.53
C LEU A 33 0.26 -0.14 -1.84
N GLY A 34 -1.04 -0.32 -2.01
CA GLY A 34 -1.98 0.77 -2.26
C GLY A 34 -1.93 1.83 -1.16
N TRP A 35 -1.97 1.40 0.11
CA TRP A 35 -1.90 2.32 1.24
C TRP A 35 -0.54 2.99 1.41
N MET A 36 0.57 2.25 1.32
CA MET A 36 1.90 2.85 1.43
C MET A 36 2.14 3.87 0.32
N ASN A 37 1.74 3.58 -0.91
CA ASN A 37 1.85 4.53 -2.02
C ASN A 37 1.02 5.79 -1.81
N ILE A 38 -0.17 5.67 -1.20
CA ILE A 38 -1.00 6.82 -0.86
C ILE A 38 -0.31 7.71 0.18
N ILE A 39 0.24 7.13 1.25
CA ILE A 39 0.95 7.88 2.31
C ILE A 39 2.15 8.63 1.72
N LEU A 40 2.97 7.93 0.94
CA LEU A 40 4.12 8.53 0.24
C LEU A 40 3.68 9.63 -0.75
N ASN A 41 2.53 9.47 -1.39
CA ASN A 41 2.00 10.47 -2.29
C ASN A 41 1.52 11.73 -1.56
N TRP A 42 0.80 11.59 -0.43
CA TRP A 42 0.39 12.73 0.38
C TRP A 42 1.60 13.58 0.77
N GLU A 43 2.61 12.93 1.33
CA GLU A 43 3.86 13.58 1.72
C GLU A 43 4.50 14.33 0.54
N SER A 44 4.68 13.64 -0.59
CA SER A 44 5.32 14.24 -1.76
C SER A 44 4.54 15.44 -2.29
N GLN A 45 3.21 15.40 -2.27
CA GLN A 45 2.37 16.52 -2.71
C GLN A 45 2.43 17.69 -1.73
N GLU A 46 2.40 17.43 -0.43
CA GLU A 46 2.51 18.44 0.62
C GLU A 46 3.86 19.17 0.55
N GLN A 47 4.98 18.43 0.40
CA GLN A 47 6.31 19.01 0.21
C GLN A 47 6.43 19.89 -1.04
N LEU A 48 5.63 19.62 -2.08
CA LEU A 48 5.55 20.43 -3.29
C LEU A 48 4.61 21.65 -3.13
N GLY A 49 4.00 21.83 -1.95
CA GLY A 49 3.08 22.93 -1.65
C GLY A 49 1.67 22.74 -2.18
N PHE A 50 1.30 21.53 -2.62
CA PHE A 50 -0.06 21.23 -3.05
C PHE A 50 -0.98 20.95 -1.86
N VAL A 51 -2.26 21.30 -2.00
CA VAL A 51 -3.28 20.90 -1.03
C VAL A 51 -3.64 19.43 -1.24
N VAL A 52 -3.31 18.59 -0.26
CA VAL A 52 -3.56 17.15 -0.31
C VAL A 52 -5.03 16.83 -0.01
N THR A 53 -5.66 15.98 -0.83
CA THR A 53 -7.00 15.44 -0.58
C THR A 53 -6.91 14.00 -0.10
N THR A 54 -7.46 13.71 1.09
CA THR A 54 -7.42 12.36 1.68
C THR A 54 -8.77 11.63 1.58
N PRO A 55 -8.78 10.29 1.36
CA PRO A 55 -7.62 9.47 1.06
C PRO A 55 -7.06 9.71 -0.36
N THR A 56 -7.91 10.03 -1.32
CA THR A 56 -7.54 10.50 -2.66
C THR A 56 -8.63 11.43 -3.19
N GLN A 57 -8.42 12.07 -4.35
CA GLN A 57 -9.42 12.94 -4.97
C GLN A 57 -10.73 12.21 -5.35
N HIS A 58 -10.65 10.90 -5.64
CA HIS A 58 -11.78 10.13 -6.19
C HIS A 58 -12.54 9.30 -5.15
N TYR A 59 -12.00 9.15 -3.93
CA TYR A 59 -12.58 8.30 -2.88
C TYR A 59 -12.65 9.04 -1.55
N LYS A 60 -13.61 8.68 -0.70
CA LYS A 60 -13.83 9.30 0.62
C LYS A 60 -13.65 8.27 1.73
N TRP A 61 -13.26 8.71 2.92
CA TRP A 61 -13.08 7.85 4.09
C TRP A 61 -14.31 7.02 4.48
N ASN A 62 -15.51 7.53 4.22
CA ASN A 62 -16.75 6.80 4.49
C ASN A 62 -17.15 5.80 3.38
N ASN A 63 -16.36 5.70 2.30
CA ASN A 63 -16.57 4.73 1.23
C ASN A 63 -15.25 4.35 0.55
N LEU A 64 -14.54 3.37 1.14
CA LEU A 64 -13.24 2.91 0.67
C LEU A 64 -13.31 1.67 -0.24
N SER A 65 -14.49 1.09 -0.45
CA SER A 65 -14.65 -0.12 -1.25
C SER A 65 -14.06 0.03 -2.65
N GLY A 66 -14.41 1.11 -3.36
CA GLY A 66 -13.86 1.41 -4.69
C GLY A 66 -12.36 1.72 -4.67
N LEU A 67 -11.84 2.25 -3.56
CA LEU A 67 -10.39 2.48 -3.40
C LEU A 67 -9.65 1.14 -3.36
N TYR A 68 -10.16 0.16 -2.62
CA TYR A 68 -9.55 -1.17 -2.54
C TYR A 68 -9.55 -1.88 -3.89
N GLU A 69 -10.67 -1.82 -4.61
CA GLU A 69 -10.75 -2.34 -5.98
C GLU A 69 -9.75 -1.68 -6.92
N SER A 70 -9.47 -0.38 -6.73
CA SER A 70 -8.45 0.32 -7.52
C SER A 70 -7.04 -0.19 -7.24
N PHE A 71 -6.72 -0.58 -5.99
CA PHE A 71 -5.45 -1.21 -5.66
C PHE A 71 -5.31 -2.54 -6.39
N TYR A 72 -6.34 -3.39 -6.33
CA TYR A 72 -6.29 -4.70 -6.97
C TYR A 72 -6.09 -4.58 -8.47
N LYS A 73 -6.81 -3.68 -9.13
CA LYS A 73 -6.61 -3.37 -10.56
C LYS A 73 -5.23 -2.82 -10.88
N GLN A 74 -4.70 -1.92 -10.04
CA GLN A 74 -3.37 -1.35 -10.26
C GLN A 74 -2.29 -2.42 -10.27
N PHE A 75 -2.46 -3.48 -9.47
CA PHE A 75 -1.43 -4.49 -9.24
C PHE A 75 -1.72 -5.85 -9.89
N GLU A 76 -2.83 -6.02 -10.60
CA GLU A 76 -3.31 -7.32 -11.11
C GLU A 76 -2.32 -8.02 -12.05
N GLY A 77 -1.55 -7.25 -12.82
CA GLY A 77 -0.63 -7.75 -13.83
C GLY A 77 0.74 -8.20 -13.30
N TYR A 78 1.02 -8.02 -12.02
CA TYR A 78 2.31 -8.38 -11.44
C TYR A 78 2.32 -9.80 -10.87
N THR A 79 3.51 -10.40 -10.90
CA THR A 79 3.79 -11.66 -10.22
C THR A 79 3.91 -11.48 -8.71
N LEU A 80 3.76 -12.54 -7.91
CA LEU A 80 3.97 -12.45 -6.45
C LEU A 80 5.36 -11.93 -6.12
N LYS A 81 6.38 -12.37 -6.87
CA LYS A 81 7.75 -11.93 -6.66
C LYS A 81 7.93 -10.42 -6.89
N GLU A 82 7.30 -9.89 -7.94
CA GLU A 82 7.30 -8.45 -8.21
C GLU A 82 6.56 -7.68 -7.12
N LEU A 83 5.38 -8.16 -6.71
CA LEU A 83 4.61 -7.56 -5.61
C LEU A 83 5.41 -7.52 -4.31
N CYS A 84 6.09 -8.62 -3.95
CA CYS A 84 6.96 -8.66 -2.77
C CYS A 84 8.13 -7.69 -2.87
N THR A 85 8.76 -7.60 -4.05
CA THR A 85 9.87 -6.66 -4.28
C THR A 85 9.41 -5.21 -4.16
N MET A 86 8.25 -4.87 -4.73
CA MET A 86 7.64 -3.55 -4.60
C MET A 86 7.28 -3.25 -3.15
N PHE A 87 6.74 -4.24 -2.43
CA PHE A 87 6.38 -4.07 -1.02
C PHE A 87 7.60 -3.70 -0.18
N ILE A 88 8.69 -4.46 -0.30
CA ILE A 88 9.93 -4.20 0.43
C ILE A 88 10.48 -2.80 0.12
N LYS A 89 10.41 -2.39 -1.16
CA LYS A 89 10.82 -1.03 -1.55
C LYS A 89 9.93 0.04 -0.93
N ALA A 90 8.61 -0.12 -0.97
CA ALA A 90 7.67 0.84 -0.39
C ALA A 90 7.82 0.92 1.14
N GLU A 91 8.03 -0.21 1.81
CA GLU A 91 8.33 -0.28 3.25
C GLU A 91 9.62 0.51 3.59
N GLN A 92 10.68 0.32 2.82
CA GLN A 92 11.91 1.10 2.98
C GLN A 92 11.67 2.60 2.81
N GLN A 93 10.87 3.01 1.82
CA GLN A 93 10.52 4.41 1.61
C GLN A 93 9.72 5.01 2.77
N ILE A 94 8.81 4.23 3.38
CA ILE A 94 8.07 4.65 4.58
C ILE A 94 9.03 4.80 5.78
N ILE A 95 9.97 3.88 5.96
CA ILE A 95 10.99 3.97 7.02
C ILE A 95 11.86 5.21 6.82
N GLU A 96 12.33 5.46 5.60
CA GLU A 96 13.09 6.67 5.25
C GLU A 96 12.28 7.94 5.50
N LEU A 97 11.00 7.95 5.14
CA LEU A 97 10.10 9.06 5.42
C LEU A 97 10.03 9.35 6.92
N ILE A 98 9.76 8.32 7.73
CA ILE A 98 9.69 8.46 9.20
C ILE A 98 11.01 9.00 9.76
N ASN A 99 12.15 8.50 9.28
CA ASN A 99 13.46 8.94 9.75
C ASN A 99 13.83 10.38 9.35
N ASN A 100 13.17 10.93 8.32
CA ASN A 100 13.37 12.32 7.90
C ASN A 100 12.57 13.32 8.74
N TYR A 101 11.62 12.84 9.55
CA TYR A 101 10.84 13.67 10.45
C TYR A 101 11.48 13.79 11.83
N THR A 102 11.34 14.96 12.44
CA THR A 102 11.58 15.13 13.88
C THR A 102 10.43 14.57 14.69
N ASP A 103 10.68 14.26 15.98
CA ASP A 103 9.64 13.81 16.90
C ASP A 103 8.47 14.81 17.01
N ILE A 104 8.73 16.10 16.84
CA ILE A 104 7.70 17.14 16.88
C ILE A 104 6.80 17.01 15.65
N GLU A 105 7.38 16.96 14.45
CA GLU A 105 6.62 16.86 13.20
C GLU A 105 5.82 15.54 13.13
N LEU A 106 6.37 14.45 13.65
CA LEU A 106 5.72 13.14 13.57
C LEU A 106 4.67 12.89 14.66
N PHE A 107 4.93 13.32 15.90
CA PHE A 107 4.10 12.94 17.05
C PHE A 107 3.28 14.09 17.64
N GLN A 108 3.48 15.33 17.20
CA GLN A 108 2.69 16.47 17.66
C GLN A 108 1.76 16.98 16.57
N GLN A 109 0.67 17.60 16.99
CA GLN A 109 -0.25 18.25 16.07
C GLN A 109 0.43 19.51 15.50
N GLY A 110 0.48 19.61 14.17
CA GLY A 110 0.89 20.83 13.45
C GLY A 110 -0.10 21.98 13.59
#